data_AF-A0A2D6YCL0-F1
#
_entry.id   AF-A0A2D6YCL0-F1
#
_cell.length_a   1.000
_cell.length_b   1.000
_cell.length_c   1.000
_cell.angle_alpha   90.00
_cell.angle_beta   90.00
_cell.angle_gamma   90.00
#
_symmetry.space_group_name_H-M   'P 1'
#
loop_
_entity.id
_entity.type
_entity.pdbx_description
1 polymer ?
#
loop_
_entity_poly.entity_id
_entity_poly.type
_entity_poly.pdbx_seq_one_letter_code
_entity_poly.pdbx_strand_id
1 'polypeptide(L)'
;MKFKYTLALSAAMTASAFAGESFESLHPGGYAIQIGPGFFAPAYYAKNNAYTVGIESFTASFIDNTNGTEDNSWGIGPFARFNIPLTNHTTIGPALYYAKYFGSVGAQTKEYMVQQYFNLEYAGTKNILIAASLKSVKYTQYNRDATTKNYQIDALDGGSLQITYKF
;
A
#
# COMPACT_ATOMS: atom_id res chain seq x y z
N MET A 1 -2.12 -1.34 28.10
CA MET A 1 -1.09 -2.28 27.62
C MET A 1 -0.23 -1.54 26.60
N LYS A 2 1.06 -1.29 26.88
CA LYS A 2 1.98 -0.55 25.99
C LYS A 2 2.60 -1.52 24.98
N PHE A 3 2.42 -1.31 23.67
CA PHE A 3 3.06 -2.13 22.65
C PHE A 3 4.60 -1.93 22.70
N LYS A 4 5.34 -3.04 22.88
CA LYS A 4 6.81 -3.14 23.00
C LYS A 4 7.44 -3.77 21.74
N TYR A 5 6.99 -3.40 20.55
CA TYR A 5 7.55 -3.96 19.31
C TYR A 5 8.09 -2.85 18.42
N THR A 6 9.41 -2.81 18.28
CA THR A 6 10.12 -1.98 17.30
C THR A 6 10.01 -2.68 15.95
N LEU A 7 9.14 -2.18 15.07
CA LEU A 7 9.12 -2.59 13.67
C LEU A 7 10.23 -1.82 12.95
N ALA A 8 11.25 -2.52 12.47
CA ALA A 8 12.32 -1.95 11.67
C ALA A 8 12.12 -2.38 10.21
N LEU A 9 11.97 -1.39 9.31
CA LEU A 9 12.16 -1.61 7.88
C LEU A 9 13.67 -1.54 7.60
N SER A 10 14.29 -2.68 7.34
CA SER A 10 15.63 -2.71 6.76
C SER A 10 15.50 -2.90 5.26
N ALA A 11 16.00 -1.93 4.49
CA ALA A 11 16.14 -2.04 3.06
C ALA A 11 17.58 -1.64 2.71
N ALA A 12 18.33 -2.58 2.15
CA ALA A 12 19.64 -2.30 1.59
C ALA A 12 19.44 -1.90 0.12
N MET A 13 19.38 -0.60 -0.16
CA MET A 13 19.32 -0.10 -1.53
C MET A 13 20.71 0.43 -1.90
N THR A 14 21.46 -0.36 -2.66
CA THR A 14 22.73 0.09 -3.24
C THR A 14 22.43 1.02 -4.41
N ALA A 15 22.51 2.32 -4.19
CA ALA A 15 22.46 3.30 -5.27
C ALA A 15 23.81 3.32 -5.98
N SER A 16 23.94 2.60 -7.10
CA SER A 16 25.01 2.87 -8.05
C SER A 16 24.60 4.09 -8.85
N ALA A 17 25.12 5.27 -8.47
CA ALA A 17 24.90 6.49 -9.23
C ALA A 17 25.60 6.37 -10.59
N PHE A 18 24.83 6.35 -11.69
CA PHE A 18 25.40 6.65 -13.00
C PHE A 18 25.74 8.14 -13.02
N ALA A 19 26.93 8.49 -13.49
CA ALA A 19 27.37 9.89 -13.52
C ALA A 19 26.38 10.76 -14.33
N GLY A 20 25.85 11.81 -13.71
CA GLY A 20 25.02 12.84 -14.37
C GLY A 20 23.51 12.78 -14.09
N GLU A 21 23.00 11.81 -13.33
CA GLU A 21 21.58 11.74 -12.99
C GLU A 21 21.21 12.70 -11.83
N SER A 22 20.24 13.57 -12.07
CA SER A 22 19.63 14.44 -11.06
C SER A 22 18.34 13.83 -10.52
N PHE A 23 17.94 14.25 -9.31
CA PHE A 23 16.66 13.83 -8.72
C PHE A 23 15.50 14.15 -9.68
N GLU A 24 15.43 15.36 -10.22
CA GLU A 24 14.36 15.78 -11.13
C GLU A 24 14.32 14.95 -12.41
N SER A 25 15.49 14.55 -12.94
CA SER A 25 15.57 13.70 -14.14
C SER A 25 15.08 12.27 -13.92
N LEU A 26 15.28 11.74 -12.71
CA LEU A 26 14.83 10.39 -12.30
C LEU A 26 13.38 10.38 -11.80
N HIS A 27 12.87 11.54 -11.37
CA HIS A 27 11.58 11.68 -10.75
C HIS A 27 10.66 12.65 -11.51
N PRO A 28 10.42 12.41 -12.83
CA PRO A 28 9.44 13.20 -13.55
C PRO A 28 8.06 12.99 -12.93
N GLY A 29 7.26 14.07 -12.93
CA GLY A 29 5.83 13.97 -12.64
C GLY A 29 5.10 13.32 -13.81
N GLY A 30 3.96 12.69 -13.53
CA GLY A 30 3.20 11.99 -14.56
C GLY A 30 2.31 10.88 -14.02
N TYR A 31 1.62 10.22 -14.93
CA TYR A 31 0.80 9.06 -14.61
C TYR A 31 1.66 7.80 -14.52
N ALA A 32 1.19 6.85 -13.73
CA ALA A 32 1.87 5.60 -13.51
C ALA A 32 0.89 4.46 -13.21
N ILE A 33 1.36 3.24 -13.35
CA ILE A 33 0.71 2.03 -12.85
C ILE A 33 1.62 1.40 -11.81
N GLN A 34 1.07 1.16 -10.62
CA GLN A 34 1.72 0.43 -9.54
C GLN A 34 1.13 -0.98 -9.47
N ILE A 35 2.00 -1.97 -9.34
CA ILE A 35 1.63 -3.38 -9.25
C ILE A 35 2.39 -3.99 -8.08
N GLY A 36 1.68 -4.70 -7.22
CA GLY A 36 2.28 -5.52 -6.18
C GLY A 36 1.47 -6.80 -5.94
N PRO A 37 1.88 -7.61 -4.96
CA PRO A 37 1.17 -8.85 -4.63
C PRO A 37 -0.30 -8.57 -4.31
N GLY A 38 -1.21 -9.08 -5.15
CA GLY A 38 -2.64 -8.96 -4.93
C GLY A 38 -3.22 -7.56 -5.13
N PHE A 39 -2.48 -6.59 -5.68
CA PHE A 39 -3.03 -5.26 -5.98
C PHE A 39 -2.53 -4.65 -7.28
N PHE A 40 -3.34 -3.75 -7.83
CA PHE A 40 -2.96 -2.83 -8.89
C PHE A 40 -3.48 -1.43 -8.56
N ALA A 41 -2.75 -0.40 -8.97
CA ALA A 41 -3.16 0.97 -8.72
C ALA A 41 -2.71 1.93 -9.82
N PRO A 42 -3.63 2.58 -10.57
CA PRO A 42 -3.30 3.82 -11.25
C PRO A 42 -2.90 4.90 -10.24
N ALA A 43 -1.80 5.58 -10.55
CA ALA A 43 -1.23 6.62 -9.71
C ALA A 43 -0.82 7.84 -10.53
N TYR A 44 -0.77 8.99 -9.87
CA TYR A 44 -0.21 10.22 -10.38
C TYR A 44 0.90 10.69 -9.44
N TYR A 45 2.05 10.96 -10.03
CA TYR A 45 3.22 11.53 -9.39
C TYR A 45 3.24 13.04 -9.67
N ALA A 46 3.24 13.82 -8.59
CA ALA A 46 3.39 15.27 -8.70
C ALA A 46 4.76 15.65 -9.28
N LYS A 47 4.87 16.89 -9.76
CA LYS A 47 6.15 17.46 -10.19
C LYS A 47 7.20 17.32 -9.06
N ASN A 48 8.43 16.98 -9.45
CA ASN A 48 9.53 16.70 -8.53
C ASN A 48 9.20 15.61 -7.51
N ASN A 49 8.28 14.71 -7.85
CA ASN A 49 7.82 13.62 -6.99
C ASN A 49 7.45 14.07 -5.57
N ALA A 50 6.91 15.28 -5.36
CA ALA A 50 6.62 15.79 -4.02
C ALA A 50 5.53 14.96 -3.29
N TYR A 51 4.58 14.42 -4.06
CA TYR A 51 3.56 13.51 -3.57
C TYR A 51 3.10 12.56 -4.67
N THR A 52 2.49 11.45 -4.25
CA THR A 52 1.81 10.49 -5.12
C THR A 52 0.38 10.33 -4.64
N VAL A 53 -0.58 10.30 -5.57
CA VAL A 53 -1.97 9.94 -5.27
C VAL A 53 -2.44 8.89 -6.25
N GLY A 54 -3.40 8.06 -5.87
CA GLY A 54 -3.94 7.06 -6.77
C GLY A 54 -5.15 6.35 -6.22
N ILE A 55 -5.62 5.36 -6.97
CA ILE A 55 -6.70 4.47 -6.57
C ILE A 55 -6.17 3.05 -6.64
N GLU A 56 -6.16 2.37 -5.51
CA GLU A 56 -5.72 0.98 -5.39
C GLU A 56 -6.93 0.05 -5.44
N SER A 57 -6.83 -1.01 -6.23
CA SER A 57 -7.72 -2.15 -6.19
C SER A 57 -6.91 -3.37 -5.77
N PHE A 58 -7.42 -4.13 -4.82
CA PHE A 58 -6.67 -5.20 -4.19
C PHE A 58 -7.57 -6.39 -3.82
N THR A 59 -6.97 -7.56 -3.71
CA THR A 59 -7.59 -8.77 -3.18
C THR A 59 -7.17 -8.95 -1.73
N ALA A 60 -8.08 -9.42 -0.88
CA ALA A 60 -7.82 -9.75 0.50
C ALA A 60 -8.44 -11.11 0.85
N SER A 61 -7.77 -11.85 1.72
CA SER A 61 -8.34 -13.07 2.31
C SER A 61 -8.85 -12.73 3.72
N PHE A 62 -10.10 -13.09 3.97
CA PHE A 62 -10.76 -12.94 5.27
C PHE A 62 -10.87 -14.31 5.92
N ILE A 63 -10.58 -14.39 7.22
CA ILE A 63 -10.71 -15.61 8.00
C ILE A 63 -11.89 -15.44 8.95
N ASP A 64 -12.86 -16.35 8.88
CA ASP A 64 -13.93 -16.45 9.88
C ASP A 64 -13.35 -17.02 11.18
N ASN A 65 -13.36 -16.22 12.23
CA ASN A 65 -12.79 -16.59 13.53
C ASN A 65 -13.56 -17.69 14.28
N THR A 66 -14.75 -18.08 13.80
CA THR A 66 -15.55 -19.14 14.44
C THR A 66 -15.33 -20.53 13.85
N ASN A 67 -15.07 -20.65 12.55
CA ASN A 67 -14.90 -21.94 11.87
C ASN A 67 -13.60 -22.05 11.05
N GLY A 68 -12.79 -20.99 10.99
CA GLY A 68 -11.52 -20.94 10.25
C GLY A 68 -11.67 -20.92 8.73
N THR A 69 -12.87 -20.69 8.21
CA THR A 69 -13.11 -20.65 6.76
C THR A 69 -12.49 -19.39 6.17
N GLU A 70 -11.76 -19.55 5.08
CA GLU A 70 -11.24 -18.45 4.28
C GLU A 70 -12.26 -18.01 3.24
N ASP A 71 -12.47 -16.70 3.15
CA ASP A 71 -13.30 -16.06 2.14
C ASP A 71 -12.49 -15.05 1.34
N ASN A 72 -12.61 -15.14 0.02
CA ASN A 72 -12.00 -14.15 -0.87
C ASN A 72 -12.81 -12.86 -0.85
N SER A 73 -12.12 -11.75 -0.65
CA SER A 73 -12.68 -10.41 -0.72
C SER A 73 -11.84 -9.56 -1.68
N TRP A 74 -12.44 -8.48 -2.14
CA TRP A 74 -11.71 -7.45 -2.86
C TRP A 74 -12.03 -6.09 -2.27
N GLY A 75 -11.15 -5.13 -2.51
CA GLY A 75 -11.37 -3.77 -2.08
C GLY A 75 -10.85 -2.77 -3.09
N ILE A 76 -11.33 -1.54 -2.94
CA ILE A 76 -10.87 -0.41 -3.73
C ILE A 76 -10.81 0.84 -2.85
N GLY A 77 -9.84 1.71 -3.11
CA GLY A 77 -9.64 2.87 -2.27
C GLY A 77 -8.67 3.91 -2.83
N PRO A 78 -8.87 5.20 -2.53
CA PRO A 78 -7.85 6.20 -2.78
C PRO A 78 -6.69 6.07 -1.79
N PHE A 79 -5.48 6.34 -2.27
CA PHE A 79 -4.29 6.53 -1.44
C PHE A 79 -3.60 7.85 -1.75
N ALA A 80 -2.85 8.35 -0.78
CA ALA A 80 -1.97 9.50 -0.91
C ALA A 80 -0.66 9.26 -0.17
N ARG A 81 0.45 9.72 -0.74
CA ARG A 81 1.81 9.57 -0.19
C ARG A 81 2.54 10.89 -0.34
N PHE A 82 3.22 11.32 0.72
CA PHE A 82 4.17 12.41 0.65
C PHE A 82 5.57 11.82 0.49
N ASN A 83 6.37 12.31 -0.46
CA ASN A 83 7.68 11.71 -0.72
C ASN A 83 8.79 12.71 -0.38
N ILE A 84 9.66 12.30 0.54
CA ILE A 84 10.81 13.06 1.00
C ILE A 84 12.04 12.49 0.29
N PRO A 85 12.78 13.29 -0.50
CA PRO A 85 14.02 12.85 -1.12
C PRO A 85 15.05 12.43 -0.07
N LEU A 86 15.61 11.24 -0.21
CA LEU A 86 16.77 10.77 0.57
C LEU A 86 18.05 10.81 -0.26
N THR A 87 17.94 10.43 -1.54
CA THR A 87 19.02 10.44 -2.54
C THR A 87 18.42 10.80 -3.90
N ASN A 88 19.24 10.91 -4.95
CA ASN A 88 18.72 11.12 -6.32
C ASN A 88 17.78 9.99 -6.77
N HIS A 89 18.01 8.76 -6.31
CA HIS A 89 17.18 7.61 -6.68
C HIS A 89 16.09 7.31 -5.66
N THR A 90 16.23 7.74 -4.41
CA THR A 90 15.42 7.23 -3.31
C THR A 90 14.54 8.30 -2.69
N THR A 91 13.28 7.97 -2.47
CA THR A 91 12.36 8.76 -1.63
C THR A 91 11.79 7.90 -0.52
N ILE A 92 11.46 8.53 0.61
CA ILE A 92 10.72 7.91 1.70
C ILE A 92 9.60 8.83 2.14
N GLY A 93 8.49 8.29 2.64
CA GLY A 93 7.59 9.12 3.40
C GLY A 93 6.31 8.44 3.85
N PRO A 94 5.49 9.19 4.61
CA PRO A 94 4.23 8.69 5.12
C PRO A 94 3.20 8.62 4.00
N ALA A 95 2.29 7.68 4.17
CA ALA A 95 1.20 7.44 3.27
C ALA A 95 -0.08 7.12 4.04
N LEU A 96 -1.20 7.50 3.43
CA LEU A 96 -2.53 7.24 3.92
C LEU A 96 -3.30 6.51 2.84
N TYR A 97 -4.03 5.49 3.25
CA TYR A 97 -4.90 4.72 2.37
C TYR A 97 -6.28 4.59 3.00
N TYR A 98 -7.32 4.79 2.19
CA TYR A 98 -8.70 4.57 2.59
C TYR A 98 -9.31 3.49 1.71
N ALA A 99 -9.65 2.34 2.28
CA ALA A 99 -10.17 1.21 1.52
C ALA A 99 -11.63 0.95 1.86
N LYS A 100 -12.41 0.63 0.82
CA LYS A 100 -13.72 -0.01 0.97
C LYS A 100 -13.59 -1.49 0.60
N TYR A 101 -14.05 -2.37 1.48
CA TYR A 101 -14.04 -3.81 1.29
C TYR A 101 -15.36 -4.32 0.73
N PHE A 102 -15.30 -5.42 -0.02
CA PHE A 102 -16.42 -6.15 -0.56
C PHE A 102 -16.22 -7.65 -0.31
N GLY A 103 -17.09 -8.23 0.51
CA GLY A 103 -17.05 -9.66 0.84
C GLY A 103 -17.53 -10.58 -0.29
N SER A 104 -17.21 -11.88 -0.13
CA SER A 104 -17.67 -12.98 -0.98
C SER A 104 -19.20 -13.18 -0.83
N VAL A 105 -19.85 -13.40 -1.97
CA VAL A 105 -21.29 -13.36 -2.32
C VAL A 105 -22.27 -13.70 -1.18
N GLY A 106 -23.24 -12.82 -0.93
CA GLY A 106 -24.42 -13.05 -0.06
C GLY A 106 -24.71 -11.92 0.92
N ALA A 107 -23.67 -11.32 1.49
CA ALA A 107 -23.74 -10.12 2.31
C ALA A 107 -22.54 -9.23 1.96
N GLN A 108 -22.79 -8.14 1.22
CA GLN A 108 -21.76 -7.12 1.02
C GLN A 108 -21.53 -6.40 2.35
N THR A 109 -20.52 -6.82 3.12
CA THR A 109 -19.98 -5.98 4.19
C THR A 109 -19.34 -4.77 3.52
N LYS A 110 -19.86 -3.57 3.82
CA LYS A 110 -19.31 -2.30 3.35
C LYS A 110 -18.55 -1.68 4.50
N GLU A 111 -17.34 -2.14 4.70
CA GLU A 111 -16.47 -1.62 5.75
C GLU A 111 -15.38 -0.76 5.16
N TYR A 112 -14.99 0.21 5.99
CA TYR A 112 -14.02 1.23 5.64
C TYR A 112 -12.85 1.12 6.58
N MET A 113 -11.65 1.18 6.03
CA MET A 113 -10.43 1.22 6.82
C MET A 113 -9.56 2.38 6.37
N VAL A 114 -9.04 3.11 7.35
CA VAL A 114 -7.96 4.07 7.16
C VAL A 114 -6.65 3.43 7.62
N GLN A 115 -5.66 3.39 6.73
CA GLN A 115 -4.34 2.87 7.01
C GLN A 115 -3.29 3.94 6.85
N GLN A 116 -2.34 3.95 7.79
CA GLN A 116 -1.14 4.77 7.73
C GLN A 116 0.06 3.86 7.55
N TYR A 117 0.95 4.20 6.64
CA TYR A 117 2.13 3.42 6.33
C TYR A 117 3.30 4.29 5.90
N PHE A 118 4.51 3.73 5.90
CA PHE A 118 5.67 4.36 5.28
C PHE A 118 5.99 3.67 3.97
N ASN A 119 6.38 4.44 2.96
CA ASN A 119 6.78 3.91 1.67
C ASN A 119 8.22 4.36 1.38
N LEU A 120 9.08 3.40 1.06
CA LEU A 120 10.41 3.63 0.51
C LEU A 120 10.37 3.30 -0.97
N GLU A 121 10.81 4.21 -1.82
CA GLU A 121 10.77 4.05 -3.28
C GLU A 121 12.14 4.34 -3.88
N TYR A 122 12.55 3.53 -4.84
CA TYR A 122 13.79 3.63 -5.60
C TYR A 122 13.48 3.75 -7.09
N ALA A 123 14.01 4.78 -7.73
CA ALA A 123 13.99 4.94 -9.17
C ALA A 123 15.16 4.18 -9.80
N GLY A 124 14.86 3.06 -10.44
CA GLY A 124 15.85 2.37 -11.28
C GLY A 124 16.05 3.09 -12.62
N THR A 125 14.99 3.70 -13.14
CA THR A 125 15.02 4.65 -14.26
C THR A 125 13.95 5.72 -14.03
N LYS A 126 13.86 6.72 -14.91
CA LYS A 126 12.76 7.71 -14.90
C LYS A 126 11.37 7.08 -15.08
N ASN A 127 11.29 5.87 -15.65
CA ASN A 127 10.04 5.16 -15.94
C ASN A 127 9.80 3.97 -14.99
N ILE A 128 10.82 3.42 -14.35
CA ILE A 128 10.72 2.21 -13.52
C ILE A 128 11.11 2.51 -12.09
N LEU A 129 10.17 2.29 -11.17
CA LEU A 129 10.41 2.39 -9.74
C LEU A 129 10.15 1.05 -9.05
N ILE A 130 10.87 0.82 -7.96
CA ILE A 130 10.66 -0.29 -7.04
C ILE A 130 10.39 0.32 -5.68
N ALA A 131 9.33 -0.11 -5.01
CA ALA A 131 9.01 0.39 -3.68
C ALA A 131 8.74 -0.74 -2.69
N ALA A 132 8.94 -0.43 -1.42
CA ALA A 132 8.58 -1.25 -0.28
C ALA A 132 7.75 -0.40 0.69
N SER A 133 6.60 -0.94 1.11
CA SER A 133 5.79 -0.34 2.15
C SER A 133 6.04 -1.01 3.49
N LEU A 134 6.10 -0.22 4.56
CA LEU A 134 6.03 -0.69 5.94
C LEU A 134 4.65 -0.33 6.50
N LYS A 135 3.82 -1.33 6.71
CA LYS A 135 2.53 -1.22 7.39
C LYS A 135 2.60 -1.93 8.73
N SER A 136 1.96 -1.38 9.76
CA SER A 136 1.77 -2.12 11.01
C SER A 136 0.83 -3.28 10.77
N VAL A 137 1.21 -4.46 11.27
CA VAL A 137 0.31 -5.60 11.32
C VAL A 137 -0.83 -5.29 12.26
N LYS A 138 -2.06 -5.25 11.73
CA LYS A 138 -3.27 -4.99 12.50
C LYS A 138 -4.29 -6.08 12.20
N TYR A 139 -4.78 -6.73 13.26
CA TYR A 139 -6.00 -7.51 13.22
C TYR A 139 -7.16 -6.53 13.28
N THR A 140 -7.95 -6.47 12.22
CA THR A 140 -9.16 -5.63 12.18
C THR A 140 -10.36 -6.55 12.21
N GLN A 141 -11.22 -6.36 13.20
CA GLN A 141 -12.47 -7.10 13.34
C GLN A 141 -13.59 -6.43 12.56
N TYR A 142 -14.18 -7.20 11.66
CA TYR A 142 -15.30 -6.80 10.84
C TYR A 142 -16.56 -7.57 11.23
N ASN A 143 -17.70 -6.88 11.29
CA ASN A 143 -18.98 -7.49 11.68
C ASN A 143 -19.76 -7.86 10.41
N ARG A 144 -19.73 -9.14 10.05
CA ARG A 144 -20.55 -9.67 8.96
C ARG A 144 -21.94 -10.01 9.52
N ASP A 145 -22.89 -9.12 9.25
CA ASP A 145 -24.35 -9.22 9.51
C ASP A 145 -24.87 -8.58 10.82
N ALA A 146 -25.78 -7.62 10.68
CA ALA A 146 -26.44 -6.91 11.79
C ALA A 146 -27.70 -7.63 12.30
N THR A 147 -28.07 -8.79 11.74
CA THR A 147 -29.39 -9.38 11.99
C THR A 147 -29.41 -10.74 12.70
N THR A 148 -28.36 -11.57 12.66
CA THR A 148 -28.47 -12.90 13.29
C THR A 148 -27.24 -13.43 14.02
N LYS A 149 -26.01 -13.00 13.71
CA LYS A 149 -24.81 -13.49 14.39
C LYS A 149 -23.67 -12.47 14.32
N ASN A 150 -23.09 -12.13 15.48
CA ASN A 150 -21.88 -11.32 15.56
C ASN A 150 -20.68 -12.14 15.08
N TYR A 151 -20.47 -12.21 13.78
CA TYR A 151 -19.26 -12.80 13.20
C TYR A 151 -18.14 -11.77 13.17
N GLN A 152 -17.00 -12.11 13.78
CA GLN A 152 -15.78 -11.32 13.74
C GLN A 152 -14.86 -11.91 12.67
N ILE A 153 -14.47 -11.10 11.69
CA ILE A 153 -13.46 -11.46 10.69
C ILE A 153 -12.19 -10.69 11.00
N ASP A 154 -11.05 -11.37 11.05
CA ASP A 154 -9.74 -10.75 11.17
C ASP A 154 -9.08 -10.59 9.79
N ALA A 155 -8.64 -9.36 9.47
CA ALA A 155 -7.74 -9.10 8.35
C ALA A 155 -6.30 -8.94 8.84
N LEU A 156 -5.34 -9.58 8.16
CA LEU A 156 -3.91 -9.38 8.36
C LEU A 156 -3.36 -8.50 7.23
N ASP A 157 -2.95 -7.27 7.54
CA ASP A 157 -2.26 -6.40 6.57
C ASP A 157 -0.79 -6.21 6.97
N GLY A 158 0.09 -6.10 5.98
CA GLY A 158 1.53 -6.03 6.15
C GLY A 158 2.20 -5.16 5.10
N GLY A 159 3.50 -4.97 5.25
CA GLY A 159 4.31 -4.36 4.20
C GLY A 159 4.23 -5.13 2.89
N SER A 160 4.42 -4.45 1.76
CA SER A 160 4.40 -5.05 0.43
C SER A 160 5.52 -4.50 -0.43
N LEU A 161 5.93 -5.27 -1.44
CA LEU A 161 6.79 -4.80 -2.51
C LEU A 161 5.93 -4.39 -3.69
N GLN A 162 6.32 -3.33 -4.38
CA GLN A 162 5.64 -2.85 -5.58
C GLN A 162 6.64 -2.50 -6.68
N ILE A 163 6.24 -2.74 -7.92
CA ILE A 163 6.90 -2.21 -9.11
C ILE A 163 5.97 -1.14 -9.70
N THR A 164 6.54 -0.03 -10.14
CA THR A 164 5.81 1.06 -10.76
C THR A 164 6.37 1.35 -12.13
N TYR A 165 5.48 1.49 -13.12
CA TYR A 165 5.80 2.00 -14.43
C TYR A 165 5.18 3.39 -14.62
N LYS A 166 6.01 4.42 -14.87
CA LYS A 166 5.58 5.77 -15.23
C LYS A 166 5.58 5.94 -16.75
N PHE A 167 4.54 6.56 -17.27
CA PHE A 167 4.37 6.87 -18.70
C PHE A 167 5.10 8.16 -19.08
#